data_AF-A0A527ZSK1-F1
#
_entry.id   AF-A0A527ZSK1-F1
#
_cell.length_a   1.000
_cell.length_b   1.000
_cell.length_c   1.000
_cell.angle_alpha   90.00
_cell.angle_beta   90.00
_cell.angle_gamma   90.00
#
_symmetry.space_group_name_H-M   'P 1'
#
loop_
_entity.id
_entity.type
_entity.pdbx_description
1 polymer ?
#
loop_
_entity_poly.entity_id
_entity_poly.type
_entity_poly.pdbx_seq_one_letter_code
_entity_poly.pdbx_strand_id
1 'polypeptide(L)'
;PITFDWPDTVRVDGVLVGGARLGWPEGARENEIPDWIVFSGMIRTAVIRAGEPGLRPLLGALDELGFVALDAGEIVASFSRHLMAAFHEWSDTGFGSIASRWLDRLPRKGDEHAELAGNGDLLISHTASHGLRERRSLPEALARPSWLDPMTGTPWL
;
A
#
# COMPACT_ATOMS: atom_id res chain seq x y z
N PRO A 1 7.24 7.19 11.34
CA PRO A 1 5.86 6.86 10.90
C PRO A 1 5.82 5.79 9.79
N ILE A 2 4.87 4.86 9.87
CA ILE A 2 4.52 3.96 8.75
C ILE A 2 3.32 4.56 8.02
N THR A 3 3.43 4.73 6.70
CA THR A 3 2.36 5.26 5.82
C THR A 3 2.15 4.39 4.60
N PHE A 4 0.95 4.46 4.02
CA PHE A 4 0.58 3.77 2.79
C PHE A 4 0.23 4.77 1.70
N ASP A 5 0.96 4.78 0.59
CA ASP A 5 0.51 5.53 -0.57
C ASP A 5 -0.46 4.64 -1.34
N TRP A 6 -1.66 5.16 -1.60
CA TRP A 6 -2.68 4.42 -2.33
C TRP A 6 -2.18 4.08 -3.75
N PRO A 7 -2.40 2.86 -4.25
CA PRO A 7 -3.13 1.77 -3.59
C PRO A 7 -2.23 0.80 -2.80
N ASP A 8 -0.91 0.84 -3.01
CA ASP A 8 -0.08 -0.34 -2.79
C ASP A 8 1.32 -0.07 -2.20
N THR A 9 1.72 1.17 -2.00
CA THR A 9 3.08 1.51 -1.57
C THR A 9 3.20 1.57 -0.04
N VAL A 10 4.26 0.99 0.51
CA VAL A 10 4.58 1.07 1.94
C VAL A 10 5.80 1.95 2.16
N ARG A 11 5.66 2.95 3.04
CA ARG A 11 6.75 3.82 3.47
C ARG A 11 6.98 3.77 4.96
N VAL A 12 8.24 3.95 5.33
CA VAL A 12 8.67 4.17 6.71
C VAL A 12 9.49 5.45 6.75
N ASP A 13 9.08 6.41 7.56
CA ASP A 13 9.70 7.75 7.66
C ASP A 13 9.80 8.47 6.30
N GLY A 14 8.83 8.23 5.41
CA GLY A 14 8.81 8.79 4.05
C GLY A 14 9.62 7.99 3.02
N VAL A 15 10.44 7.05 3.47
CA VAL A 15 11.26 6.18 2.61
C VAL A 15 10.41 5.02 2.08
N LEU A 16 10.42 4.81 0.76
CA LEU A 16 9.82 3.64 0.13
C LEU A 16 10.62 2.39 0.50
N VAL A 17 9.98 1.49 1.24
CA VAL A 17 10.56 0.22 1.67
C VAL A 17 9.93 -0.98 0.98
N GLY A 18 8.82 -0.79 0.26
CA GLY A 18 8.17 -1.88 -0.45
C GLY A 18 6.73 -1.57 -0.82
N GLY A 19 5.94 -2.62 -1.02
CA GLY A 19 4.55 -2.49 -1.41
C GLY A 19 3.84 -3.82 -1.53
N ALA A 20 2.59 -3.76 -1.98
CA ALA A 20 1.71 -4.89 -2.16
C ALA A 20 1.28 -5.06 -3.62
N ARG A 21 0.74 -6.23 -3.95
CA ARG A 21 0.03 -6.49 -5.21
C ARG A 21 -1.12 -7.43 -4.95
N LEU A 22 -2.12 -7.31 -5.80
CA LEU A 22 -3.23 -8.23 -5.89
C LEU A 22 -3.22 -8.90 -7.27
N GLY A 23 -3.43 -10.20 -7.29
CA GLY A 23 -3.67 -10.99 -8.49
C GLY A 23 -5.05 -11.65 -8.41
N TRP A 24 -5.70 -11.78 -9.56
CA TRP A 24 -7.01 -12.41 -9.73
C TRP A 24 -7.10 -13.02 -11.14
N PRO A 25 -8.09 -13.90 -11.42
CA PRO A 25 -8.26 -14.49 -12.74
C PRO A 25 -8.43 -13.44 -13.85
N GLU A 26 -7.83 -13.68 -15.01
CA GLU A 26 -8.06 -12.85 -16.20
C GLU A 26 -9.53 -12.93 -16.63
N GLY A 27 -10.11 -11.79 -16.99
CA GLY A 27 -11.51 -11.70 -17.41
C GLY A 27 -12.53 -11.65 -16.27
N ALA A 28 -12.08 -11.73 -15.00
CA ALA A 28 -12.95 -11.52 -13.85
C ALA A 28 -13.54 -10.10 -13.87
N ARG A 29 -14.87 -9.98 -13.85
CA ARG A 29 -15.58 -8.71 -13.80
C ARG A 29 -15.51 -8.10 -12.40
N GLU A 30 -15.52 -6.78 -12.31
CA GLU A 30 -15.50 -6.07 -11.01
C GLU A 30 -16.74 -6.39 -10.13
N ASN A 31 -17.86 -6.76 -10.76
CA ASN A 31 -19.11 -7.05 -10.07
C ASN A 31 -19.37 -8.55 -9.85
N GLU A 32 -18.38 -9.41 -10.07
CA GLU A 32 -18.47 -10.84 -9.77
C GLU A 32 -17.43 -11.25 -8.74
N ILE A 33 -17.72 -12.31 -7.98
CA ILE A 33 -16.77 -12.85 -7.01
C ILE A 33 -15.74 -13.67 -7.82
N PRO A 34 -14.44 -13.32 -7.79
CA PRO A 34 -13.43 -14.09 -8.49
C PRO A 34 -13.22 -15.46 -7.83
N ASP A 35 -12.84 -16.46 -8.62
CA ASP A 35 -12.52 -17.81 -8.11
C ASP A 35 -11.40 -17.80 -7.07
N TRP A 36 -10.47 -16.85 -7.18
CA TRP A 36 -9.38 -16.66 -6.24
C TRP A 36 -8.87 -15.21 -6.25
N ILE A 37 -8.23 -14.82 -5.15
CA ILE A 37 -7.43 -13.59 -5.04
C ILE A 37 -6.10 -13.97 -4.37
N VAL A 38 -4.99 -13.48 -4.92
CA VAL A 38 -3.66 -13.63 -4.34
C VAL A 38 -3.17 -12.25 -3.91
N PHE A 39 -2.85 -12.11 -2.62
CA PHE A 39 -2.11 -10.95 -2.11
C PHE A 39 -0.62 -11.28 -2.02
N SER A 40 0.21 -10.38 -2.55
CA SER A 40 1.66 -10.46 -2.43
C SER A 40 2.18 -9.19 -1.77
N GLY A 41 2.80 -9.30 -0.60
CA GLY A 41 3.53 -8.21 0.04
C GLY A 41 5.03 -8.37 -0.17
N MET A 42 5.73 -7.26 -0.42
CA MET A 42 7.19 -7.21 -0.44
C MET A 42 7.65 -6.05 0.44
N ILE A 43 8.55 -6.36 1.38
CA ILE A 43 9.22 -5.36 2.21
C ILE A 43 10.72 -5.62 2.11
N ARG A 44 11.47 -4.56 1.83
CA ARG A 44 12.93 -4.60 1.74
C ARG A 44 13.53 -4.49 3.13
N THR A 45 14.10 -5.59 3.61
CA THR A 45 14.73 -5.65 4.94
C THR A 45 16.15 -5.09 4.92
N ALA A 46 16.88 -5.27 3.81
CA ALA A 46 18.24 -4.79 3.63
C ALA A 46 18.52 -4.33 2.19
N VAL A 47 19.46 -3.42 2.02
CA VAL A 47 20.01 -3.04 0.71
C VAL A 47 21.53 -2.94 0.78
N ILE A 48 22.20 -3.55 -0.19
CA ILE A 48 23.64 -3.36 -0.38
C ILE A 48 23.81 -2.37 -1.52
N ARG A 49 24.23 -1.13 -1.22
CA ARG A 49 24.52 -0.11 -2.23
C ARG A 49 26.01 -0.10 -2.56
N ALA A 50 26.32 -0.17 -3.85
CA ALA A 50 27.63 0.24 -4.36
C ALA A 50 27.60 1.76 -4.60
N GLY A 51 27.89 2.56 -3.56
CA GLY A 51 27.89 4.03 -3.65
C GLY A 51 27.76 4.74 -2.31
N GLU A 52 27.88 6.08 -2.30
CA GLU A 52 27.73 6.89 -1.09
C GLU A 52 26.29 6.88 -0.56
N PRO A 53 26.08 6.74 0.76
CA PRO A 53 24.77 6.91 1.39
C PRO A 53 24.16 8.28 1.03
N GLY A 54 22.88 8.31 0.64
CA GLY A 54 22.14 9.57 0.41
C GLY A 54 21.81 9.93 -1.04
N LEU A 55 22.24 9.14 -2.04
CA LEU A 55 21.90 9.41 -3.45
C LEU A 55 20.39 9.33 -3.76
N ARG A 56 19.61 8.59 -2.97
CA ARG A 56 18.16 8.41 -3.14
C ARG A 56 17.44 8.32 -1.78
N PRO A 57 17.28 9.45 -1.04
CA PRO A 57 16.80 9.44 0.35
C PRO A 57 15.36 8.95 0.50
N LEU A 58 14.58 8.89 -0.59
CA LEU A 58 13.19 8.44 -0.58
C LEU A 58 13.04 6.95 -0.93
N LEU A 59 14.12 6.23 -1.19
CA LEU A 59 14.14 4.82 -1.56
C LEU A 59 15.11 4.10 -0.64
N GLY A 60 14.69 3.05 0.05
CA GLY A 60 15.56 2.42 1.04
C GLY A 60 15.06 1.09 1.57
N ALA A 61 15.70 0.64 2.64
CA ALA A 61 15.38 -0.60 3.33
C ALA A 61 15.20 -0.36 4.83
N LEU A 62 14.65 -1.35 5.53
CA LEU A 62 14.38 -1.24 6.96
C LEU A 62 15.67 -1.11 7.81
N ASP A 63 16.77 -1.75 7.42
CA ASP A 63 18.07 -1.63 8.09
C ASP A 63 18.64 -0.20 8.06
N GLU A 64 18.53 0.50 6.92
CA GLU A 64 18.89 1.93 6.77
C GLU A 64 18.07 2.85 7.68
N LEU A 65 16.91 2.39 8.16
CA LEU A 65 16.01 3.10 9.07
C LEU A 65 16.15 2.65 10.53
N GLY A 66 17.17 1.84 10.85
CA GLY A 66 17.48 1.38 12.20
C GLY A 66 16.73 0.12 12.64
N PHE A 67 15.95 -0.51 11.75
CA PHE A 67 15.33 -1.80 12.01
C PHE A 67 16.32 -2.93 11.66
N VAL A 68 17.16 -3.27 12.64
CA VAL A 68 18.18 -4.31 12.49
C VAL A 68 17.69 -5.67 13.02
N ALA A 69 18.32 -6.75 12.55
CA ALA A 69 18.07 -8.13 13.00
C ALA A 69 16.60 -8.59 12.87
N LEU A 70 15.91 -8.16 11.80
CA LEU A 70 14.55 -8.60 11.50
C LEU A 70 14.50 -10.09 11.15
N ASP A 71 13.65 -10.84 11.83
CA ASP A 71 13.29 -12.20 11.44
C ASP A 71 12.11 -12.18 10.45
N ALA A 72 12.37 -12.60 9.21
CA ALA A 72 11.36 -12.70 8.18
C ALA A 72 10.22 -13.65 8.57
N GLY A 73 10.51 -14.73 9.31
CA GLY A 73 9.51 -15.66 9.82
C GLY A 73 8.57 -15.01 10.82
N GLU A 74 9.10 -14.20 11.75
CA GLU A 74 8.28 -13.43 12.69
C GLU A 74 7.40 -12.39 11.99
N ILE A 75 7.95 -11.69 10.98
CA ILE A 75 7.18 -10.73 10.17
C ILE A 75 6.02 -11.43 9.48
N VAL A 76 6.27 -12.55 8.80
CA VAL A 76 5.23 -13.32 8.10
C VAL A 76 4.19 -13.85 9.08
N ALA A 77 4.61 -14.37 10.23
CA ALA A 77 3.69 -14.86 11.26
C ALA A 77 2.83 -13.73 11.85
N SER A 78 3.44 -12.57 12.12
CA SER A 78 2.74 -11.39 12.60
C SER A 78 1.76 -10.86 11.56
N PHE A 79 2.19 -10.73 10.30
CA PHE A 79 1.33 -10.33 9.20
C PHE A 79 0.12 -11.24 9.05
N SER A 80 0.32 -12.56 9.08
CA SER A 80 -0.76 -13.55 8.96
C SER A 80 -1.79 -13.40 10.07
N ARG A 81 -1.36 -13.20 11.33
CA ARG A 81 -2.28 -12.96 12.46
C ARG A 81 -3.09 -11.68 12.28
N HIS A 82 -2.44 -10.59 11.89
CA HIS A 82 -3.12 -9.31 11.68
C HIS A 82 -4.06 -9.35 10.48
N LEU A 83 -3.70 -10.07 9.42
CA LEU A 83 -4.55 -10.28 8.26
C LEU A 83 -5.84 -11.03 8.65
N MET A 84 -5.72 -12.13 9.40
CA MET A 84 -6.89 -12.88 9.88
C MET A 84 -7.77 -12.04 10.80
N ALA A 85 -7.17 -11.25 11.70
CA ALA A 85 -7.92 -10.34 12.55
C ALA A 85 -8.66 -9.25 11.74
N ALA A 86 -8.03 -8.71 10.70
CA ALA A 86 -8.65 -7.73 9.81
C ALA A 86 -9.82 -8.32 9.02
N PHE A 87 -9.71 -9.56 8.52
CA PHE A 87 -10.83 -10.24 7.86
C PHE A 87 -12.00 -10.50 8.81
N HIS A 88 -11.72 -10.89 10.05
CA HIS A 88 -12.75 -11.05 11.08
C HIS A 88 -13.46 -9.71 11.37
N GLU A 89 -12.70 -8.63 11.58
CA GLU A 89 -13.24 -7.29 11.79
C GLU A 89 -14.08 -6.81 10.59
N TRP A 90 -13.61 -7.03 9.37
CA TRP A 90 -14.35 -6.68 8.16
C TRP A 90 -15.67 -7.45 8.06
N SER A 91 -15.66 -8.75 8.38
CA SER A 91 -16.88 -9.57 8.34
C SER A 91 -17.95 -9.12 9.34
N ASP A 92 -17.53 -8.56 10.48
CA ASP A 92 -18.42 -8.10 11.55
C ASP A 92 -18.89 -6.64 11.37
N THR A 93 -17.96 -5.74 11.03
CA THR A 93 -18.19 -4.27 11.02
C THR A 93 -18.33 -3.67 9.63
N GLY A 94 -18.09 -4.45 8.58
CA GLY A 94 -18.10 -3.99 7.19
C GLY A 94 -16.84 -3.21 6.78
N PHE A 95 -16.81 -2.76 5.52
CA PHE A 95 -15.62 -2.17 4.91
C PHE A 95 -15.20 -0.83 5.54
N GLY A 96 -16.16 -0.05 6.06
CA GLY A 96 -15.91 1.30 6.55
C GLY A 96 -14.87 1.40 7.67
N SER A 97 -14.87 0.47 8.63
CA SER A 97 -13.87 0.46 9.73
C SER A 97 -12.45 0.26 9.18
N ILE A 98 -12.30 -0.72 8.28
CA ILE A 98 -11.02 -1.03 7.65
C ILE A 98 -10.54 0.14 6.78
N ALA A 99 -11.44 0.73 6.00
CA ALA A 99 -11.16 1.88 5.15
C ALA A 99 -10.67 3.08 5.97
N SER A 100 -11.33 3.39 7.10
CA SER A 100 -10.91 4.47 7.99
C SER A 100 -9.52 4.22 8.56
N ARG A 101 -9.24 3.01 9.07
CA ARG A 101 -7.92 2.64 9.62
C ARG A 101 -6.83 2.72 8.55
N TRP A 102 -7.15 2.38 7.30
CA TRP A 102 -6.22 2.50 6.18
C TRP A 102 -5.94 3.97 5.87
N LEU A 103 -6.98 4.81 5.77
CA LEU A 103 -6.87 6.25 5.49
C LEU A 103 -6.11 7.02 6.58
N ASP A 104 -6.15 6.57 7.84
CA ASP A 104 -5.31 7.14 8.91
C ASP A 104 -3.81 7.01 8.64
N ARG A 105 -3.42 6.09 7.74
CA ARG A 105 -2.04 5.87 7.29
C ARG A 105 -1.74 6.47 5.92
N LEU A 106 -2.72 7.06 5.24
CA LEU A 106 -2.50 7.78 4.00
C LEU A 106 -1.75 9.09 4.30
N PRO A 107 -0.66 9.42 3.58
CA PRO A 107 0.02 10.70 3.74
C PRO A 107 -0.94 11.87 3.47
N ARG A 108 -1.05 12.78 4.42
CA ARG A 108 -1.86 13.99 4.27
C ARG A 108 -1.16 15.00 3.36
N LYS A 109 -1.90 15.57 2.41
CA LYS A 109 -1.43 16.64 1.53
C LYS A 109 -2.30 17.87 1.69
N GLY A 110 -1.77 18.91 2.33
CA GLY A 110 -2.46 20.20 2.45
C GLY A 110 -3.89 20.09 2.99
N ASP A 111 -4.85 20.59 2.21
CA ASP A 111 -6.29 20.61 2.53
C ASP A 111 -7.09 19.48 1.86
N GLU A 112 -6.42 18.43 1.38
CA GLU A 112 -7.06 17.25 0.78
C GLU A 112 -7.80 16.43 1.84
N HIS A 113 -9.04 16.05 1.50
CA HIS A 113 -9.79 15.02 2.19
C HIS A 113 -9.91 13.79 1.30
N ALA A 114 -9.48 12.65 1.83
CA ALA A 114 -9.48 11.38 1.14
C ALA A 114 -10.56 10.46 1.73
N GLU A 115 -11.31 9.80 0.84
CA GLU A 115 -12.33 8.81 1.16
C GLU A 115 -12.12 7.58 0.26
N LEU A 116 -12.39 6.39 0.77
CA LEU A 116 -12.45 5.17 -0.06
C LEU A 116 -13.91 4.85 -0.34
N ALA A 117 -14.28 4.80 -1.62
CA ALA A 117 -15.58 4.31 -2.05
C ALA A 117 -15.74 2.81 -1.70
N GLY A 118 -16.96 2.28 -1.73
CA GLY A 118 -17.24 0.89 -1.37
C GLY A 118 -16.53 -0.17 -2.25
N ASN A 119 -16.07 0.20 -3.45
CA ASN A 119 -15.23 -0.66 -4.31
C ASN A 119 -13.72 -0.42 -4.12
N GLY A 120 -13.32 0.44 -3.18
CA GLY A 120 -11.93 0.77 -2.87
C GLY A 120 -11.31 1.89 -3.72
N ASP A 121 -12.08 2.51 -4.62
CA ASP A 121 -11.63 3.70 -5.35
C ASP A 121 -11.32 4.85 -4.40
N LEU A 122 -10.25 5.58 -4.70
CA LEU A 122 -9.88 6.76 -3.92
C LEU A 122 -10.64 7.98 -4.43
N LEU A 123 -11.39 8.61 -3.54
CA LEU A 123 -12.06 9.89 -3.75
C LEU A 123 -11.27 10.97 -3.03
N ILE A 124 -10.84 12.00 -3.75
CA ILE A 124 -10.13 13.16 -3.20
C ILE A 124 -10.98 14.40 -3.41
N SER A 125 -11.22 15.15 -2.34
CA SER A 125 -11.80 16.49 -2.41
C SER A 125 -10.85 17.51 -1.80
N HIS A 126 -10.86 18.72 -2.34
CA HIS A 126 -10.17 19.86 -1.73
C HIS A 126 -11.18 20.83 -1.15
N THR A 127 -10.86 21.42 -0.02
CA THR A 127 -11.73 22.41 0.64
C THR A 127 -11.98 23.61 -0.29
N ALA A 128 -10.97 24.01 -1.05
CA ALA A 128 -11.07 25.10 -2.03
C ALA A 128 -11.89 24.77 -3.30
N SER A 129 -12.14 23.49 -3.59
CA SER A 129 -12.71 23.04 -4.87
C SER A 129 -14.24 22.95 -4.92
N HIS A 130 -14.94 23.51 -3.92
CA HIS A 130 -16.42 23.60 -3.88
C HIS A 130 -17.16 22.30 -4.22
N GLY A 131 -16.64 21.16 -3.75
CA GLY A 131 -17.29 19.85 -3.90
C GLY A 131 -16.90 19.05 -5.14
N LEU A 132 -15.97 19.53 -5.97
CA LEU A 132 -15.38 18.70 -7.01
C LEU A 132 -14.58 17.55 -6.36
N ARG A 133 -14.89 16.30 -6.73
CA ARG A 133 -14.18 15.11 -6.25
C ARG A 133 -13.42 14.48 -7.40
N GLU A 134 -12.11 14.35 -7.26
CA GLU A 134 -11.30 13.49 -8.13
C GLU A 134 -11.53 12.04 -7.71
N ARG A 135 -11.89 11.17 -8.65
CA ARG A 135 -11.99 9.73 -8.42
C ARG A 135 -10.84 9.02 -9.13
N ARG A 136 -10.10 8.20 -8.40
CA ARG A 136 -9.05 7.32 -8.93
C ARG A 136 -9.50 5.88 -8.83
N SER A 137 -9.51 5.20 -9.98
CA SER A 137 -9.95 3.81 -10.14
C SER A 137 -8.94 2.84 -9.53
N LEU A 138 -9.38 2.02 -8.57
CA LEU A 138 -8.55 1.00 -7.94
C LEU A 138 -8.06 -0.06 -8.93
N PRO A 139 -8.91 -0.65 -9.80
CA PRO A 139 -8.44 -1.59 -10.82
C PRO A 139 -7.35 -1.03 -11.74
N GLU A 140 -7.50 0.22 -12.18
CA GLU A 140 -6.50 0.89 -13.02
C GLU A 140 -5.17 1.11 -12.28
N ALA A 141 -5.25 1.48 -11.00
CA ALA A 141 -4.06 1.69 -10.18
C ALA A 141 -3.34 0.37 -9.84
N LEU A 142 -4.08 -0.71 -9.60
CA LEU A 142 -3.50 -2.04 -9.33
C LEU A 142 -2.85 -2.67 -10.57
N ALA A 143 -3.24 -2.27 -11.78
CA ALA A 143 -2.65 -2.76 -13.02
C ALA A 143 -1.16 -2.39 -13.17
N ARG A 144 -0.69 -1.35 -12.47
CA ARG A 144 0.70 -0.88 -12.50
C ARG A 144 1.22 -0.60 -11.09
N PRO A 145 1.91 -1.57 -10.46
CA PRO A 145 2.40 -1.43 -9.09
C PRO A 145 3.29 -0.20 -8.94
N SER A 146 2.93 0.73 -8.05
CA SER A 146 3.58 2.05 -7.98
C SER A 146 5.01 1.99 -7.41
N TRP A 147 5.29 0.95 -6.64
CA TRP A 147 6.56 0.72 -5.95
C TRP A 147 7.59 -0.06 -6.78
N LEU A 148 7.23 -0.48 -8.00
CA LEU A 148 8.15 -1.10 -8.95
C LEU A 148 8.67 -0.11 -9.99
N ASP A 149 9.93 -0.31 -10.38
CA ASP A 149 10.46 0.23 -11.63
C ASP A 149 9.83 -0.53 -12.81
N PRO A 150 9.07 0.14 -13.70
CA PRO A 150 8.42 -0.50 -14.85
C PRO A 150 9.42 -1.00 -15.90
N MET A 151 10.66 -0.49 -15.92
CA MET A 151 11.69 -0.91 -16.87
C MET A 151 12.34 -2.22 -16.46
N THR A 152 12.59 -2.41 -15.16
CA THR A 152 13.31 -3.57 -14.65
C THR A 152 12.39 -4.61 -14.01
N GLY A 153 11.18 -4.23 -13.63
CA GLY A 153 10.27 -5.04 -12.82
C GLY A 153 10.74 -5.22 -11.37
N THR A 154 11.82 -4.54 -10.97
CA THR A 154 12.38 -4.60 -9.61
C THR A 154 11.90 -3.41 -8.78
N PRO A 155 11.87 -3.53 -7.44
CA PRO A 155 11.45 -2.42 -6.59
C PRO A 155 12.38 -1.21 -6.75
N TRP A 156 11.85 0.00 -6.70
CA TRP A 156 12.65 1.24 -6.84
C TRP A 156 13.78 1.31 -5.80
N LEU A 157 15.02 1.52 -6.25
CA LEU A 157 16.24 1.65 -5.42
C LEU A 157 16.85 3.05 -5.51
#